data_AF-A0A4R0EA85-F1
#
_entry.id   AF-A0A4R0EA85-F1
#
_cell.length_a   1.000
_cell.length_b   1.000
_cell.length_c   1.000
_cell.angle_alpha   90.00
_cell.angle_beta   90.00
_cell.angle_gamma   90.00
#
_symmetry.space_group_name_H-M   'P 1'
#
loop_
_entity.id
_entity.type
_entity.pdbx_description
1 polymer ?
#
loop_
_entity_poly.entity_id
_entity_poly.type
_entity_poly.pdbx_seq_one_letter_code
_entity_poly.pdbx_strand_id
1 'polypeptide(L)'
;MEKHIIFEDEQIRAIFLKGSSEELIFSFGDLITRAKGLSINAEKSLHKHGFNVIGVMPKQKSWFPESSMRQMFAEIQELIAPFEKRIGYGGSMGGYAAIKYSNLLDLKRVVALVPQYSINPEDVEDPRYNMFFHEELNANMQVQPQDVSAEREYIVVYDPYYPEDRAHYLKLEQVLPHIQTLNLPFTGHDAIAVLASSELLHDFLVHEFDESYFYKKIRQVKKNSKFYYRKVIENLLPRHRNALGSILINNDLQLDNQFFDAKLKQNLLRELLRNKQVSQHDLLKLGIQVDFPQENRSHLLDCFGHGLVFNVISQKIESYAAGAIALNHKFLIPIFAKGSGLVQINLNDERYVVAMNDRHVMKLFKQQEPLTTGMHPLVIKKYSDFYLLSYKHLNLSNNEYGSHDFIEDTPETAQFVTQPELS
;
A
#
# COMPACT_ATOMS: atom_id res chain seq x y z
N MET A 1 26.05 10.03 16.14
CA MET A 1 25.21 9.29 17.11
C MET A 1 26.13 8.43 17.94
N GLU A 2 26.17 8.65 19.25
CA GLU A 2 26.98 7.85 20.16
C GLU A 2 26.21 6.56 20.46
N LYS A 3 26.66 5.46 19.88
CA LYS A 3 26.00 4.15 19.96
C LYS A 3 27.05 3.06 20.06
N HIS A 4 26.94 2.21 21.08
CA HIS A 4 27.93 1.17 21.35
C HIS A 4 27.30 -0.03 22.07
N ILE A 5 28.00 -1.16 22.03
CA ILE A 5 27.60 -2.37 22.75
C ILE A 5 27.98 -2.21 24.22
N ILE A 6 27.05 -2.51 25.11
CA ILE A 6 27.25 -2.44 26.58
C ILE A 6 27.22 -3.82 27.24
N PHE A 7 26.72 -4.83 26.54
CA PHE A 7 26.72 -6.23 26.96
C PHE A 7 26.56 -7.13 25.73
N GLU A 8 27.23 -8.27 25.70
CA GLU A 8 27.02 -9.30 24.69
C GLU A 8 27.41 -10.68 25.23
N ASP A 9 26.52 -11.65 25.05
CA ASP A 9 26.80 -13.07 25.27
C ASP A 9 26.44 -13.88 24.02
N GLU A 10 26.25 -15.20 24.16
CA GLU A 10 25.85 -16.05 23.04
C GLU A 10 24.42 -15.76 22.54
N GLN A 11 23.52 -15.33 23.43
CA GLN A 11 22.08 -15.29 23.19
C GLN A 11 21.57 -13.89 22.84
N ILE A 12 22.12 -12.85 23.47
CA ILE A 12 21.66 -11.46 23.32
C ILE A 12 22.82 -10.48 23.16
N ARG A 13 22.50 -9.31 22.61
CA ARG A 13 23.37 -8.14 22.57
C ARG A 13 22.59 -6.92 23.07
N ALA A 14 23.12 -6.20 24.04
CA ALA A 14 22.58 -4.94 24.50
C ALA A 14 23.39 -3.78 23.91
N ILE A 15 22.68 -2.84 23.28
CA ILE A 15 23.28 -1.68 22.61
C ILE A 15 22.71 -0.42 23.24
N PHE A 16 23.59 0.44 23.77
CA PHE A 16 23.19 1.76 24.23
C PHE A 16 23.21 2.76 23.08
N LEU A 17 22.09 3.44 22.90
CA LEU A 17 21.95 4.62 22.06
C LEU A 17 21.66 5.80 22.97
N LYS A 18 22.61 6.73 23.05
CA LYS A 18 22.47 7.93 23.87
C LYS A 18 21.48 8.91 23.25
N GLY A 19 20.56 9.39 24.07
CA GLY A 19 19.58 10.42 23.75
C GLY A 19 19.72 11.65 24.65
N SER A 20 18.66 12.45 24.71
CA SER A 20 18.55 13.67 25.51
C SER A 20 17.33 13.68 26.45
N SER A 21 16.44 12.69 26.36
CA SER A 21 15.27 12.56 27.23
C SER A 21 15.65 12.11 28.65
N GLU A 22 14.74 12.31 29.60
CA GLU A 22 14.87 11.75 30.96
C GLU A 22 14.58 10.24 30.99
N GLU A 23 13.80 9.77 30.03
CA GLU A 23 13.37 8.38 29.94
C GLU A 23 14.47 7.48 29.35
N LEU A 24 14.60 6.27 29.91
CA LEU A 24 15.37 5.18 29.35
C LEU A 24 14.43 4.09 28.80
N ILE A 25 14.52 3.85 27.50
CA ILE A 25 13.71 2.85 26.83
C ILE A 25 14.49 1.56 26.68
N PHE A 26 13.99 0.47 27.25
CA PHE A 26 14.41 -0.89 26.93
C PHE A 26 13.61 -1.37 25.73
N SER A 27 14.24 -1.32 24.55
CA SER A 27 13.64 -1.74 23.28
C SER A 27 14.07 -3.16 22.95
N PHE A 28 13.15 -4.12 23.07
CA PHE A 28 13.42 -5.53 22.85
C PHE A 28 13.21 -5.91 21.39
N GLY A 29 14.16 -6.65 20.82
CA GLY A 29 14.09 -7.18 19.45
C GLY A 29 13.03 -8.25 19.25
N ASP A 30 12.76 -8.55 17.98
CA ASP A 30 11.85 -9.61 17.56
C ASP A 30 12.61 -10.79 16.92
N LEU A 31 11.87 -11.84 16.55
CA LEU A 31 12.41 -13.08 15.98
C LEU A 31 13.07 -12.88 14.60
N ILE A 32 12.63 -11.87 13.85
CA ILE A 32 13.02 -11.62 12.46
C ILE A 32 14.27 -10.72 12.44
N THR A 33 14.26 -9.68 13.25
CA THR A 33 15.26 -8.62 13.33
C THR A 33 16.23 -8.90 14.48
N ARG A 34 17.08 -9.91 14.26
CA ARG A 34 18.16 -10.28 15.20
C ARG A 34 19.29 -9.25 15.22
N ALA A 35 20.15 -9.36 16.23
CA ALA A 35 21.32 -8.50 16.41
C ALA A 35 22.20 -8.50 15.14
N LYS A 36 22.31 -7.34 14.49
CA LYS A 36 23.17 -7.13 13.31
C LYS A 36 23.92 -5.81 13.43
N GLY A 37 25.23 -5.88 13.68
CA GLY A 37 26.03 -4.70 13.99
C GLY A 37 25.47 -4.01 15.24
N LEU A 38 25.11 -2.73 15.11
CA LEU A 38 24.53 -1.96 16.19
C LEU A 38 23.01 -1.77 16.06
N SER A 39 22.30 -2.34 15.09
CA SER A 39 20.87 -2.04 14.89
C SER A 39 20.00 -2.37 16.12
N ILE A 40 19.07 -1.49 16.48
CA ILE A 40 18.10 -1.71 17.56
C ILE A 40 16.65 -1.71 17.05
N ASN A 41 15.74 -2.33 17.80
CA ASN A 41 14.32 -2.29 17.47
C ASN A 41 13.76 -0.86 17.60
N ALA A 42 12.88 -0.47 16.67
CA ALA A 42 12.25 0.85 16.57
C ALA A 42 13.23 2.06 16.53
N GLU A 43 14.49 1.83 16.17
CA GLU A 43 15.60 2.81 16.26
C GLU A 43 15.27 4.20 15.71
N LYS A 44 14.78 4.27 14.47
CA LYS A 44 14.52 5.54 13.79
C LYS A 44 13.53 6.41 14.57
N SER A 45 12.47 5.79 15.09
CA SER A 45 11.42 6.47 15.84
C SER A 45 11.91 6.89 17.23
N LEU A 46 12.62 6.00 17.92
CA LEU A 46 13.15 6.30 19.26
C LEU A 46 14.19 7.44 19.22
N HIS A 47 15.11 7.38 18.25
CA HIS A 47 16.11 8.42 18.03
C HIS A 47 15.47 9.75 17.64
N LYS A 48 14.44 9.74 16.77
CA LYS A 48 13.74 10.97 16.35
C LYS A 48 13.20 11.77 17.54
N HIS A 49 12.76 11.09 18.60
CA HIS A 49 12.23 11.71 19.81
C HIS A 49 13.28 11.90 20.91
N GLY A 50 14.56 11.65 20.61
CA GLY A 50 15.66 11.91 21.53
C GLY A 50 15.72 10.95 22.73
N PHE A 51 15.12 9.76 22.65
CA PHE A 51 15.15 8.82 23.76
C PHE A 51 16.54 8.26 24.04
N ASN A 52 16.90 8.10 25.32
CA ASN A 52 17.95 7.16 25.70
C ASN A 52 17.41 5.73 25.52
N VAL A 53 18.18 4.85 24.88
CA VAL A 53 17.71 3.51 24.55
C VAL A 53 18.75 2.45 24.88
N ILE A 54 18.33 1.39 25.56
CA ILE A 54 19.03 0.11 25.56
C ILE A 54 18.25 -0.83 24.66
N GLY A 55 18.79 -1.08 23.46
CA GLY A 55 18.26 -2.07 22.55
C GLY A 55 18.76 -3.45 22.94
N VAL A 56 17.87 -4.33 23.41
CA VAL A 56 18.19 -5.72 23.76
C VAL A 56 17.79 -6.60 22.59
N MET A 57 18.78 -7.02 21.81
CA MET A 57 18.57 -7.71 20.54
C MET A 57 18.95 -9.18 20.64
N PRO A 58 18.07 -10.12 20.25
CA PRO A 58 18.40 -11.54 20.25
C PRO A 58 19.43 -11.85 19.16
N LYS A 59 20.45 -12.65 19.48
CA LYS A 59 21.41 -13.21 18.51
C LYS A 59 20.89 -14.53 17.93
N GLN A 60 20.19 -15.29 18.77
CA GLN A 60 19.59 -16.57 18.42
C GLN A 60 18.06 -16.54 18.59
N LYS A 61 17.39 -17.58 18.10
CA LYS A 61 15.94 -17.78 18.32
C LYS A 61 15.66 -18.38 19.70
N SER A 62 16.42 -17.98 20.70
CA SER A 62 16.38 -18.50 22.07
C SER A 62 15.49 -17.67 22.99
N TRP A 63 14.77 -16.71 22.41
CA TRP A 63 14.01 -15.71 23.18
C TRP A 63 14.97 -14.78 23.94
N PHE A 64 14.69 -14.52 25.21
CA PHE A 64 15.54 -13.75 26.11
C PHE A 64 15.78 -14.59 27.36
N PRO A 65 16.69 -15.58 27.34
CA PRO A 65 16.92 -16.48 28.47
C PRO A 65 17.24 -15.73 29.76
N GLU A 66 16.74 -16.24 30.88
CA GLU A 66 16.86 -15.57 32.19
C GLU A 66 18.33 -15.37 32.60
N SER A 67 19.19 -16.36 32.32
CA SER A 67 20.62 -16.30 32.59
C SER A 67 21.29 -15.12 31.88
N SER A 68 21.04 -14.96 30.58
CA SER A 68 21.54 -13.86 29.76
C SER A 68 21.04 -12.50 30.25
N MET A 69 19.75 -12.41 30.59
CA MET A 69 19.14 -11.15 31.06
C MET A 69 19.66 -10.73 32.43
N ARG A 70 19.93 -11.68 33.34
CA ARG A 70 20.54 -11.38 34.65
C ARG A 70 22.00 -10.95 34.53
N GLN A 71 22.77 -11.59 33.65
CA GLN A 71 24.16 -11.18 33.37
C GLN A 71 24.21 -9.78 32.78
N MET A 72 23.38 -9.51 31.76
CA MET A 72 23.23 -8.17 31.20
C MET A 72 22.89 -7.14 32.28
N PHE A 73 21.88 -7.43 33.12
CA PHE A 73 21.48 -6.52 34.18
C PHE A 73 22.63 -6.18 35.14
N ALA A 74 23.41 -7.18 35.55
CA ALA A 74 24.56 -6.99 36.45
C ALA A 74 25.62 -6.05 35.86
N GLU A 75 25.86 -6.10 34.55
CA GLU A 75 26.86 -5.24 33.88
C GLU A 75 26.38 -3.81 33.66
N ILE A 76 25.07 -3.60 33.50
CA ILE A 76 24.52 -2.27 33.14
C ILE A 76 24.00 -1.47 34.33
N GLN A 77 24.09 -1.97 35.56
CA GLN A 77 23.46 -1.34 36.74
C GLN A 77 23.87 0.12 36.92
N GLU A 78 25.18 0.41 36.84
CA GLU A 78 25.71 1.77 36.99
C GLU A 78 25.25 2.69 35.85
N LEU A 79 25.19 2.15 34.62
CA LEU A 79 24.74 2.90 33.45
C LEU A 79 23.27 3.32 33.58
N ILE A 80 22.42 2.44 34.10
CA ILE A 80 20.98 2.69 34.19
C ILE A 80 20.56 3.41 35.48
N ALA A 81 21.44 3.45 36.49
CA ALA A 81 21.17 4.06 37.80
C ALA A 81 20.64 5.50 37.74
N PRO A 82 21.14 6.40 36.85
CA PRO A 82 20.63 7.77 36.75
C PRO A 82 19.20 7.88 36.17
N PHE A 83 18.68 6.83 35.54
CA PHE A 83 17.38 6.85 34.88
C PHE A 83 16.28 6.31 35.79
N GLU A 84 15.47 7.19 36.37
CA GLU A 84 14.32 6.82 37.21
C GLU A 84 13.10 6.37 36.38
N LYS A 85 12.94 6.93 35.17
CA LYS A 85 11.84 6.61 34.24
C LYS A 85 12.28 5.57 33.22
N ARG A 86 12.19 4.30 33.58
CA ARG A 86 12.54 3.18 32.68
C ARG A 86 11.29 2.57 32.06
N ILE A 87 11.30 2.34 30.75
CA ILE A 87 10.12 1.90 30.00
C ILE A 87 10.48 0.72 29.11
N GLY A 88 9.70 -0.36 29.17
CA GLY A 88 9.85 -1.52 28.30
C GLY A 88 9.00 -1.40 27.05
N TYR A 89 9.57 -1.72 25.90
CA TYR A 89 8.84 -1.78 24.63
C TYR A 89 9.27 -2.97 23.79
N GLY A 90 8.30 -3.68 23.23
CA GLY A 90 8.55 -4.73 22.27
C GLY A 90 7.26 -5.38 21.79
N GLY A 91 7.38 -6.27 20.82
CA GLY A 91 6.25 -7.13 20.45
C GLY A 91 6.63 -8.58 20.24
N SER A 92 5.64 -9.46 20.29
CA SER A 92 5.84 -10.92 20.28
C SER A 92 6.83 -11.34 21.37
N MET A 93 7.97 -11.94 21.02
CA MET A 93 9.05 -12.27 21.96
C MET A 93 9.62 -11.06 22.72
N GLY A 94 9.64 -9.88 22.09
CA GLY A 94 10.12 -8.65 22.74
C GLY A 94 9.09 -8.10 23.72
N GLY A 95 7.80 -8.25 23.42
CA GLY A 95 6.71 -7.90 24.35
C GLY A 95 6.70 -8.81 25.57
N TYR A 96 6.95 -10.11 25.35
CA TYR A 96 7.23 -11.06 26.42
C TYR A 96 8.36 -10.57 27.35
N ALA A 97 9.52 -10.22 26.79
CA ALA A 97 10.67 -9.82 27.60
C ALA A 97 10.43 -8.52 28.37
N ALA A 98 9.74 -7.56 27.75
CA ALA A 98 9.37 -6.33 28.42
C ALA A 98 8.48 -6.58 29.65
N ILE A 99 7.60 -7.59 29.60
CA ILE A 99 6.76 -8.00 30.74
C ILE A 99 7.58 -8.81 31.76
N LYS A 100 8.21 -9.91 31.30
CA LYS A 100 8.97 -10.88 32.13
C LYS A 100 10.07 -10.21 32.95
N TYR A 101 10.73 -9.19 32.41
CA TYR A 101 11.84 -8.52 33.09
C TYR A 101 11.46 -7.17 33.67
N SER A 102 10.17 -6.87 33.80
CA SER A 102 9.68 -5.57 34.27
C SER A 102 10.10 -5.26 35.71
N ASN A 103 10.09 -6.26 36.60
CA ASN A 103 10.62 -6.10 37.95
C ASN A 103 12.15 -6.00 37.98
N LEU A 104 12.85 -6.87 37.24
CA LEU A 104 14.32 -6.91 37.20
C LEU A 104 14.92 -5.57 36.76
N LEU A 105 14.34 -4.94 35.73
CA LEU A 105 14.84 -3.69 35.15
C LEU A 105 14.25 -2.43 35.81
N ASP A 106 13.38 -2.59 36.81
CA ASP A 106 12.58 -1.52 37.43
C ASP A 106 11.83 -0.66 36.41
N LEU A 107 11.14 -1.31 35.47
CA LEU A 107 10.33 -0.62 34.46
C LEU A 107 9.09 -0.01 35.12
N LYS A 108 8.80 1.26 34.86
CA LYS A 108 7.59 1.96 35.32
C LYS A 108 6.40 1.75 34.39
N ARG A 109 6.69 1.59 33.10
CA ARG A 109 5.71 1.29 32.05
C ARG A 109 6.22 0.20 31.13
N VAL A 110 5.31 -0.66 30.69
CA VAL A 110 5.55 -1.71 29.70
C VAL A 110 4.52 -1.57 28.58
N VAL A 111 5.01 -1.40 27.35
CA VAL A 111 4.18 -1.41 26.14
C VAL A 111 4.49 -2.67 25.35
N ALA A 112 3.54 -3.59 25.32
CA ALA A 112 3.71 -4.90 24.72
C ALA A 112 2.69 -5.13 23.59
N LEU A 113 3.20 -5.30 22.37
CA LEU A 113 2.38 -5.57 21.18
C LEU A 113 2.36 -7.06 20.90
N VAL A 114 1.18 -7.68 20.87
CA VAL A 114 0.99 -9.15 20.69
C VAL A 114 1.97 -9.99 21.52
N PRO A 115 2.13 -9.72 22.84
CA PRO A 115 3.13 -10.42 23.64
C PRO A 115 2.81 -11.89 23.78
N GLN A 116 3.87 -12.70 23.84
CA GLN A 116 3.74 -14.09 24.28
C GLN A 116 3.83 -14.18 25.80
N TYR A 117 3.16 -15.18 26.37
CA TYR A 117 3.24 -15.54 27.79
C TYR A 117 4.45 -16.43 28.09
N SER A 118 4.71 -17.39 27.20
CA SER A 118 5.77 -18.40 27.28
C SER A 118 6.05 -18.92 25.87
N ILE A 119 7.26 -19.42 25.63
CA ILE A 119 7.62 -20.17 24.41
C ILE A 119 7.45 -21.69 24.59
N ASN A 120 7.20 -22.15 25.82
CA ASN A 120 7.00 -23.57 26.10
C ASN A 120 5.63 -24.03 25.55
N PRO A 121 5.59 -25.06 24.68
CA PRO A 121 4.35 -25.59 24.13
C PRO A 121 3.37 -26.13 25.17
N GLU A 122 3.84 -26.51 26.35
CA GLU A 122 3.00 -27.01 27.44
C GLU A 122 2.26 -25.89 28.20
N ASP A 123 2.72 -24.64 28.08
CA ASP A 123 2.11 -23.50 28.78
C ASP A 123 0.93 -22.90 27.99
N VAL A 124 1.06 -22.83 26.66
CA VAL A 124 0.08 -22.25 25.73
C VAL A 124 0.10 -23.03 24.41
N GLU A 125 -1.09 -23.36 23.90
CA GLU A 125 -1.25 -23.99 22.59
C GLU A 125 -1.02 -22.96 21.47
N ASP A 126 0.23 -22.82 21.04
CA ASP A 126 0.63 -22.03 19.87
C ASP A 126 1.72 -22.75 19.06
N PRO A 127 1.39 -23.40 17.93
CA PRO A 127 2.36 -24.19 17.17
C PRO A 127 3.41 -23.37 16.42
N ARG A 128 3.26 -22.04 16.33
CA ARG A 128 4.08 -21.19 15.45
C ARG A 128 5.57 -21.20 15.81
N TYR A 129 5.89 -21.36 17.09
CA TYR A 129 7.25 -21.17 17.62
C TYR A 129 7.81 -22.38 18.38
N ASN A 130 7.05 -23.47 18.52
CA ASN A 130 7.45 -24.67 19.27
C ASN A 130 8.82 -25.23 18.88
N MET A 131 9.20 -25.11 17.62
CA MET A 131 10.49 -25.60 17.13
C MET A 131 11.71 -24.84 17.67
N PHE A 132 11.50 -23.70 18.33
CA PHE A 132 12.55 -22.89 18.95
C PHE A 132 12.62 -23.05 20.47
N PHE A 133 11.73 -23.85 21.06
CA PHE A 133 11.78 -24.18 22.48
C PHE A 133 12.93 -25.17 22.73
N HIS A 134 13.84 -24.79 23.61
CA HIS A 134 14.91 -25.64 24.11
C HIS A 134 14.85 -25.65 25.64
N GLU A 135 14.48 -26.77 26.25
CA GLU A 135 14.26 -26.88 27.70
C GLU A 135 15.45 -26.34 28.51
N GLU A 136 16.68 -26.67 28.12
CA GLU A 136 17.91 -26.21 28.80
C GLU A 136 18.07 -24.68 28.82
N LEU A 137 17.55 -23.97 27.80
CA LEU A 137 17.65 -22.51 27.68
C LEU A 137 16.38 -21.80 28.11
N ASN A 138 15.23 -22.45 27.95
CA ASN A 138 13.90 -21.85 28.06
C ASN A 138 13.08 -22.37 29.23
N ALA A 139 13.64 -23.23 30.08
CA ALA A 139 13.00 -23.64 31.31
C ALA A 139 12.56 -22.42 32.14
N ASN A 140 11.35 -22.49 32.67
CA ASN A 140 10.75 -21.47 33.56
C ASN A 140 10.58 -20.07 32.93
N MET A 141 10.62 -19.98 31.60
CA MET A 141 10.46 -18.72 30.89
C MET A 141 9.01 -18.24 30.80
N GLN A 142 8.00 -18.91 31.33
CA GLN A 142 6.68 -18.30 31.49
C GLN A 142 6.75 -17.04 32.36
N VAL A 143 5.89 -16.05 32.13
CA VAL A 143 5.74 -14.90 33.03
C VAL A 143 5.15 -15.37 34.36
N GLN A 144 5.80 -15.05 35.47
CA GLN A 144 5.41 -15.48 36.82
C GLN A 144 5.05 -14.26 37.70
N PRO A 145 4.30 -14.46 38.80
CA PRO A 145 3.89 -13.34 39.66
C PRO A 145 5.04 -12.47 40.21
N GLN A 146 6.22 -13.05 40.46
CA GLN A 146 7.40 -12.29 40.93
C GLN A 146 8.04 -11.40 39.86
N ASP A 147 7.68 -11.57 38.60
CA ASP A 147 8.22 -10.83 37.47
C ASP A 147 7.52 -9.48 37.26
N VAL A 148 6.33 -9.31 37.88
CA VAL A 148 5.39 -8.21 37.65
C VAL A 148 4.93 -7.56 38.96
N SER A 149 4.30 -6.39 38.90
CA SER A 149 3.90 -5.62 40.10
C SER A 149 2.79 -4.62 39.80
N ALA A 150 1.92 -4.34 40.78
CA ALA A 150 0.84 -3.36 40.64
C ALA A 150 1.34 -1.91 40.53
N GLU A 151 2.59 -1.64 40.91
CA GLU A 151 3.22 -0.30 40.79
C GLU A 151 3.68 0.03 39.37
N ARG A 152 3.40 -0.85 38.40
CA ARG A 152 3.83 -0.74 37.01
C ARG A 152 2.62 -0.66 36.08
N GLU A 153 2.74 0.15 35.04
CA GLU A 153 1.71 0.25 34.02
C GLU A 153 1.96 -0.72 32.88
N TYR A 154 1.00 -1.59 32.56
CA TYR A 154 1.10 -2.57 31.49
C TYR A 154 0.08 -2.28 30.39
N ILE A 155 0.54 -1.77 29.26
CA ILE A 155 -0.27 -1.54 28.05
C ILE A 155 -0.07 -2.71 27.10
N VAL A 156 -1.13 -3.48 26.85
CA VAL A 156 -1.11 -4.63 25.95
C VAL A 156 -2.03 -4.39 24.76
N VAL A 157 -1.47 -4.55 23.56
CA VAL A 157 -2.20 -4.38 22.29
C VAL A 157 -2.23 -5.72 21.56
N TYR A 158 -3.40 -6.26 21.25
CA TYR A 158 -3.51 -7.53 20.52
C TYR A 158 -4.82 -7.65 19.73
N ASP A 159 -4.88 -8.59 18.80
CA ASP A 159 -6.10 -8.92 18.06
C ASP A 159 -6.94 -9.97 18.83
N PRO A 160 -8.13 -9.62 19.37
CA PRO A 160 -8.97 -10.57 20.11
C PRO A 160 -9.56 -11.68 19.21
N TYR A 161 -9.49 -11.54 17.89
CA TYR A 161 -9.98 -12.55 16.94
C TYR A 161 -8.89 -13.48 16.42
N TYR A 162 -7.64 -13.34 16.90
CA TYR A 162 -6.54 -14.19 16.51
C TYR A 162 -6.24 -15.20 17.65
N PRO A 163 -6.63 -16.49 17.49
CA PRO A 163 -6.67 -17.45 18.61
C PRO A 163 -5.35 -17.62 19.35
N GLU A 164 -4.23 -17.68 18.63
CA GLU A 164 -2.91 -17.94 19.18
C GLU A 164 -2.44 -16.80 20.09
N ASP A 165 -2.52 -15.55 19.63
CA ASP A 165 -2.16 -14.38 20.47
C ASP A 165 -3.16 -14.17 21.61
N ARG A 166 -4.45 -14.48 21.40
CA ARG A 166 -5.46 -14.44 22.46
C ARG A 166 -5.17 -15.46 23.56
N ALA A 167 -4.67 -16.65 23.22
CA ALA A 167 -4.33 -17.67 24.21
C ALA A 167 -3.19 -17.18 25.14
N HIS A 168 -2.18 -16.51 24.59
CA HIS A 168 -1.14 -15.86 25.40
C HIS A 168 -1.67 -14.71 26.25
N TYR A 169 -2.51 -13.84 25.67
CA TYR A 169 -3.13 -12.73 26.41
C TYR A 169 -3.91 -13.24 27.64
N LEU A 170 -4.71 -14.29 27.49
CA LEU A 170 -5.51 -14.83 28.60
C LEU A 170 -4.64 -15.39 29.75
N LYS A 171 -3.45 -15.90 29.45
CA LYS A 171 -2.50 -16.30 30.50
C LYS A 171 -1.86 -15.08 31.17
N LEU A 172 -1.49 -14.06 30.39
CA LEU A 172 -0.94 -12.81 30.93
C LEU A 172 -1.95 -12.10 31.84
N GLU A 173 -3.23 -12.07 31.47
CA GLU A 173 -4.33 -11.50 32.26
C GLU A 173 -4.46 -12.18 33.64
N GLN A 174 -4.08 -13.45 33.78
CA GLN A 174 -4.10 -14.17 35.05
C GLN A 174 -2.93 -13.84 35.97
N VAL A 175 -1.82 -13.33 35.44
CA VAL A 175 -0.58 -13.08 36.19
C VAL A 175 -0.34 -11.58 36.42
N LEU A 176 -0.77 -10.73 35.49
CA LEU A 176 -0.60 -9.28 35.59
C LEU A 176 -1.61 -8.68 36.59
N PRO A 177 -1.15 -7.90 37.59
CA PRO A 177 -2.05 -7.30 38.59
C PRO A 177 -3.08 -6.33 38.01
N HIS A 178 -2.68 -5.56 36.99
CA HIS A 178 -3.55 -4.66 36.24
C HIS A 178 -3.06 -4.54 34.80
N ILE A 179 -3.93 -4.85 33.83
CA ILE A 179 -3.62 -4.79 32.40
C ILE A 179 -4.51 -3.74 31.73
N GLN A 180 -3.89 -2.83 30.99
CA GLN A 180 -4.54 -1.86 30.14
C GLN A 180 -4.59 -2.41 28.72
N THR A 181 -5.77 -2.87 28.31
CA THR A 181 -5.93 -3.61 27.05
C THR A 181 -6.44 -2.71 25.93
N LEU A 182 -5.73 -2.69 24.81
CA LEU A 182 -6.13 -2.01 23.59
C LEU A 182 -6.37 -3.04 22.48
N ASN A 183 -7.64 -3.24 22.14
CA ASN A 183 -8.03 -4.22 21.13
C ASN A 183 -7.68 -3.75 19.71
N LEU A 184 -7.00 -4.61 18.95
CA LEU A 184 -6.57 -4.35 17.59
C LEU A 184 -7.16 -5.39 16.61
N PRO A 185 -8.49 -5.39 16.38
CA PRO A 185 -9.16 -6.44 15.65
C PRO A 185 -8.73 -6.52 14.19
N PHE A 186 -8.67 -7.74 13.65
CA PHE A 186 -8.34 -8.06 12.26
C PHE A 186 -6.93 -7.64 11.84
N THR A 187 -5.96 -7.78 12.74
CA THR A 187 -4.54 -7.56 12.47
C THR A 187 -3.68 -8.80 12.65
N GLY A 188 -4.21 -9.85 13.28
CA GLY A 188 -3.44 -11.04 13.62
C GLY A 188 -2.16 -10.69 14.39
N HIS A 189 -1.08 -11.40 14.08
CA HIS A 189 0.23 -11.15 14.69
C HIS A 189 0.97 -9.92 14.13
N ASP A 190 0.42 -9.23 13.13
CA ASP A 190 1.09 -8.12 12.44
C ASP A 190 0.93 -6.77 13.16
N ALA A 191 0.49 -6.75 14.43
CA ALA A 191 0.22 -5.52 15.18
C ALA A 191 1.36 -4.50 15.13
N ILE A 192 2.62 -4.96 15.22
CA ILE A 192 3.82 -4.10 15.15
C ILE A 192 3.91 -3.40 13.78
N ALA A 193 3.74 -4.15 12.69
CA ALA A 193 3.78 -3.61 11.33
C ALA A 193 2.55 -2.73 11.03
N VAL A 194 1.39 -3.10 11.57
CA VAL A 194 0.15 -2.33 11.41
C VAL A 194 0.24 -0.97 12.11
N LEU A 195 0.82 -0.93 13.31
CA LEU A 195 0.93 0.27 14.13
C LEU A 195 2.26 1.01 13.96
N ALA A 196 3.04 0.70 12.92
CA ALA A 196 4.31 1.34 12.63
C ALA A 196 4.13 2.85 12.36
N SER A 197 4.27 3.65 13.42
CA SER A 197 4.20 5.11 13.39
C SER A 197 5.09 5.69 14.48
N SER A 198 5.95 6.64 14.11
CA SER A 198 6.86 7.28 15.05
C SER A 198 6.13 8.11 16.11
N GLU A 199 5.00 8.73 15.76
CA GLU A 199 4.19 9.51 16.71
C GLU A 199 3.44 8.59 17.67
N LEU A 200 2.83 7.51 17.15
CA LEU A 200 2.10 6.57 18.01
C LEU A 200 3.03 5.83 18.97
N LEU A 201 4.24 5.47 18.52
CA LEU A 201 5.25 4.89 19.42
C LEU A 201 5.58 5.84 20.57
N HIS A 202 5.83 7.11 20.26
CA HIS A 202 6.10 8.12 21.29
C HIS A 202 4.93 8.22 22.28
N ASP A 203 3.70 8.30 21.77
CA ASP A 203 2.52 8.37 22.63
C ASP A 203 2.41 7.14 23.53
N PHE A 204 2.64 5.93 23.02
CA PHE A 204 2.67 4.72 23.84
C PHE A 204 3.69 4.79 24.98
N LEU A 205 4.87 5.36 24.72
CA LEU A 205 5.94 5.42 25.70
C LEU A 205 5.67 6.47 26.78
N VAL A 206 5.21 7.68 26.43
CA VAL A 206 5.20 8.81 27.39
C VAL A 206 3.84 9.46 27.62
N HIS A 207 2.82 9.20 26.80
CA HIS A 207 1.50 9.79 27.00
C HIS A 207 0.76 9.09 28.14
N GLU A 208 0.05 9.82 29.00
CA GLU A 208 -0.81 9.22 30.03
C GLU A 208 -1.81 8.24 29.39
N PHE A 209 -2.10 7.13 30.07
CA PHE A 209 -3.03 6.17 29.49
C PHE A 209 -4.46 6.72 29.45
N ASP A 210 -4.93 7.02 28.24
CA ASP A 210 -6.31 7.31 27.91
C ASP A 210 -6.76 6.39 26.76
N GLU A 211 -7.66 5.46 27.07
CA GLU A 211 -8.19 4.49 26.12
C GLU A 211 -8.82 5.16 24.89
N SER A 212 -9.56 6.25 25.07
CA SER A 212 -10.21 6.98 23.98
C SER A 212 -9.19 7.67 23.08
N TYR A 213 -8.15 8.27 23.68
CA TYR A 213 -7.04 8.87 22.94
C TYR A 213 -6.30 7.81 22.10
N PHE A 214 -5.90 6.70 22.72
CA PHE A 214 -5.17 5.64 22.05
C PHE A 214 -5.97 5.01 20.92
N TYR A 215 -7.27 4.73 21.12
CA TYR A 215 -8.10 4.22 20.03
C TYR A 215 -8.25 5.22 18.88
N LYS A 216 -8.29 6.53 19.15
CA LYS A 216 -8.30 7.54 18.08
C LYS A 216 -7.02 7.48 17.26
N LYS A 217 -5.85 7.45 17.90
CA LYS A 217 -4.55 7.36 17.23
C LYS A 217 -4.34 6.02 16.51
N ILE A 218 -4.66 4.90 17.16
CA ILE A 218 -4.63 3.56 16.56
C ILE A 218 -5.48 3.52 15.30
N ARG A 219 -6.72 4.03 15.33
CA ARG A 219 -7.58 4.06 14.13
C ARG A 219 -6.98 4.88 13.00
N GLN A 220 -6.35 6.02 13.30
CA GLN A 220 -5.68 6.85 12.29
C GLN A 220 -4.51 6.11 11.63
N VAL A 221 -3.62 5.50 12.43
CA VAL A 221 -2.47 4.75 11.92
C VAL A 221 -2.93 3.50 11.16
N LYS A 222 -3.84 2.73 11.74
CA LYS A 222 -4.38 1.49 11.16
C LYS A 222 -5.03 1.70 9.79
N LYS A 223 -5.80 2.79 9.61
CA LYS A 223 -6.43 3.14 8.33
C LYS A 223 -5.44 3.52 7.22
N ASN A 224 -4.22 3.89 7.57
CA ASN A 224 -3.16 4.21 6.59
C ASN A 224 -2.16 3.06 6.43
N SER A 225 -2.36 1.95 7.15
CA SER A 225 -1.43 0.84 7.13
C SER A 225 -1.76 -0.15 6.04
N LYS A 226 -0.83 -0.31 5.09
CA LYS A 226 -0.94 -1.34 4.06
C LYS A 226 -1.04 -2.74 4.67
N PHE A 227 -0.29 -3.04 5.74
CA PHE A 227 -0.35 -4.35 6.40
C PHE A 227 -1.75 -4.70 6.93
N TYR A 228 -2.49 -3.70 7.42
CA TYR A 228 -3.86 -3.90 7.86
C TYR A 228 -4.77 -4.32 6.70
N TYR A 229 -4.73 -3.59 5.57
CA TYR A 229 -5.54 -3.95 4.41
C TYR A 229 -5.19 -5.33 3.87
N ARG A 230 -3.91 -5.72 3.91
CA ARG A 230 -3.51 -7.07 3.51
C ARG A 230 -4.27 -8.12 4.32
N LYS A 231 -4.30 -7.98 5.65
CA LYS A 231 -4.99 -8.93 6.55
C LYS A 231 -6.50 -8.90 6.40
N VAL A 232 -7.09 -7.72 6.27
CA VAL A 232 -8.53 -7.59 5.98
C VAL A 232 -8.88 -8.30 4.68
N ILE A 233 -8.07 -8.15 3.64
CA ILE A 233 -8.31 -8.78 2.34
C ILE A 233 -8.11 -10.29 2.44
N GLU A 234 -7.02 -10.77 3.03
CA GLU A 234 -6.78 -12.21 3.24
C GLU A 234 -7.95 -12.88 3.97
N ASN A 235 -8.51 -12.24 5.00
CA ASN A 235 -9.55 -12.80 5.85
C ASN A 235 -10.98 -12.62 5.29
N LEU A 236 -11.27 -11.47 4.69
CA LEU A 236 -12.63 -11.12 4.24
C LEU A 236 -12.86 -11.41 2.76
N LEU A 237 -11.84 -11.42 1.90
CA LEU A 237 -12.04 -11.69 0.47
C LEU A 237 -12.72 -13.04 0.25
N PRO A 238 -12.40 -14.14 0.97
CA PRO A 238 -13.11 -15.40 0.77
C PRO A 238 -14.61 -15.33 1.11
N ARG A 239 -15.00 -14.49 2.09
CA ARG A 239 -16.33 -14.48 2.73
C ARG A 239 -17.25 -13.33 2.28
N HIS A 240 -16.68 -12.17 1.93
CA HIS A 240 -17.40 -10.91 1.67
C HIS A 240 -16.88 -10.20 0.40
N ARG A 241 -16.71 -10.97 -0.68
CA ARG A 241 -16.12 -10.55 -1.96
C ARG A 241 -16.62 -9.22 -2.49
N ASN A 242 -17.95 -9.06 -2.59
CA ASN A 242 -18.58 -7.86 -3.15
C ASN A 242 -18.30 -6.61 -2.29
N ALA A 243 -18.50 -6.71 -0.97
CA ALA A 243 -18.33 -5.59 -0.05
C ALA A 243 -16.86 -5.12 -0.01
N LEU A 244 -15.93 -6.08 -0.02
CA LEU A 244 -14.50 -5.76 0.01
C LEU A 244 -14.04 -5.10 -1.30
N GLY A 245 -14.50 -5.58 -2.46
CA GLY A 245 -14.22 -4.94 -3.76
C GLY A 245 -14.67 -3.48 -3.76
N SER A 246 -15.88 -3.20 -3.29
CA SER A 246 -16.39 -1.83 -3.16
C SER A 246 -15.59 -0.98 -2.17
N ILE A 247 -15.18 -1.53 -1.02
CA ILE A 247 -14.36 -0.82 -0.03
C ILE A 247 -13.01 -0.43 -0.62
N LEU A 248 -12.38 -1.31 -1.41
CA LEU A 248 -11.06 -1.05 -1.96
C LEU A 248 -11.07 0.00 -3.08
N ILE A 249 -12.09 -0.02 -3.94
CA ILE A 249 -12.29 1.02 -4.98
C ILE A 249 -12.52 2.39 -4.33
N ASN A 250 -13.37 2.44 -3.30
CA ASN A 250 -13.82 3.70 -2.70
C ASN A 250 -12.86 4.28 -1.65
N ASN A 251 -11.80 3.56 -1.27
CA ASN A 251 -10.76 4.11 -0.40
C ASN A 251 -9.63 4.75 -1.22
N ASP A 252 -8.97 5.74 -0.61
CA ASP A 252 -7.79 6.37 -1.18
C ASP A 252 -6.54 5.59 -0.74
N LEU A 253 -6.31 4.44 -1.40
CA LEU A 253 -5.19 3.54 -1.12
C LEU A 253 -4.29 3.47 -2.35
N GLN A 254 -2.98 3.53 -2.12
CA GLN A 254 -1.97 3.23 -3.12
C GLN A 254 -1.11 2.06 -2.64
N LEU A 255 -1.36 0.89 -3.21
CA LEU A 255 -0.65 -0.34 -2.92
C LEU A 255 0.46 -0.55 -3.96
N ASP A 256 1.60 -1.04 -3.51
CA ASP A 256 2.69 -1.40 -4.41
C ASP A 256 2.40 -2.71 -5.17
N ASN A 257 3.13 -2.96 -6.25
CA ASN A 257 2.92 -4.14 -7.07
C ASN A 257 3.35 -5.45 -6.40
N GLN A 258 4.03 -5.42 -5.25
CA GLN A 258 4.42 -6.61 -4.50
C GLN A 258 3.46 -6.90 -3.34
N PHE A 259 2.50 -6.02 -3.12
CA PHE A 259 1.65 -6.02 -1.94
C PHE A 259 0.77 -7.27 -1.84
N PHE A 260 0.19 -7.69 -2.96
CA PHE A 260 -0.59 -8.91 -3.08
C PHE A 260 0.24 -10.03 -3.70
N ASP A 261 0.11 -11.25 -3.16
CA ASP A 261 0.59 -12.44 -3.86
C ASP A 261 -0.25 -12.69 -5.13
N ALA A 262 0.27 -13.55 -6.02
CA ALA A 262 -0.37 -13.84 -7.30
C ALA A 262 -1.80 -14.39 -7.16
N LYS A 263 -2.08 -15.17 -6.11
CA LYS A 263 -3.38 -15.81 -5.87
C LYS A 263 -4.42 -14.79 -5.41
N LEU A 264 -4.05 -13.90 -4.50
CA LEU A 264 -4.87 -12.78 -4.03
C LEU A 264 -5.15 -11.80 -5.17
N LYS A 265 -4.12 -11.44 -5.97
CA LYS A 265 -4.32 -10.59 -7.15
C LYS A 265 -5.33 -11.18 -8.11
N GLN A 266 -5.20 -12.47 -8.44
CA GLN A 266 -6.11 -13.15 -9.36
C GLN A 266 -7.56 -13.17 -8.83
N ASN A 267 -7.74 -13.45 -7.54
CA ASN A 267 -9.07 -13.46 -6.92
C ASN A 267 -9.70 -12.06 -6.89
N LEU A 268 -8.90 -11.04 -6.54
CA LEU A 268 -9.35 -9.65 -6.51
C LEU A 268 -9.77 -9.18 -7.91
N LEU A 269 -8.94 -9.44 -8.93
CA LEU A 269 -9.23 -9.11 -10.33
C LEU A 269 -10.50 -9.76 -10.83
N ARG A 270 -10.70 -11.05 -10.54
CA ARG A 270 -11.92 -11.77 -10.93
C ARG A 270 -13.18 -11.12 -10.37
N GLU A 271 -13.17 -10.72 -9.11
CA GLU A 271 -14.35 -10.11 -8.47
C GLU A 271 -14.56 -8.66 -8.94
N LEU A 272 -13.49 -7.88 -9.11
CA LEU A 272 -13.56 -6.52 -9.66
C LEU A 272 -14.16 -6.54 -11.07
N LEU A 273 -13.61 -7.36 -11.98
CA LEU A 273 -14.08 -7.47 -13.36
C LEU A 273 -15.52 -7.99 -13.47
N ARG A 274 -15.99 -8.77 -12.47
CA ARG A 274 -17.38 -9.24 -12.42
C ARG A 274 -18.38 -8.11 -12.16
N ASN A 275 -17.96 -7.04 -11.49
CA ASN A 275 -18.84 -5.92 -11.08
C ASN A 275 -18.96 -4.77 -12.11
N LYS A 276 -18.56 -4.99 -13.37
CA LYS A 276 -18.80 -4.12 -14.55
C LYS A 276 -18.31 -2.66 -14.51
N GLN A 277 -17.59 -2.19 -13.48
CA GLN A 277 -17.03 -0.83 -13.44
C GLN A 277 -15.67 -0.80 -12.73
N VAL A 278 -14.60 -1.25 -13.41
CA VAL A 278 -13.22 -1.15 -12.91
C VAL A 278 -12.44 -0.29 -13.89
N SER A 279 -11.94 0.85 -13.42
CA SER A 279 -11.09 1.73 -14.22
C SER A 279 -9.61 1.33 -14.12
N GLN A 280 -8.78 1.81 -15.05
CA GLN A 280 -7.32 1.67 -14.95
C GLN A 280 -6.79 2.30 -13.65
N HIS A 281 -7.40 3.40 -13.20
CA HIS A 281 -7.05 4.05 -11.94
C HIS A 281 -7.28 3.13 -10.72
N ASP A 282 -8.38 2.37 -10.71
CA ASP A 282 -8.68 1.41 -9.63
C ASP A 282 -7.67 0.25 -9.59
N LEU A 283 -7.21 -0.21 -10.76
CA LEU A 283 -6.18 -1.26 -10.85
C LEU A 283 -4.81 -0.74 -10.40
N LEU A 284 -4.45 0.49 -10.77
CA LEU A 284 -3.22 1.14 -10.33
C LEU A 284 -3.17 1.34 -8.81
N LYS A 285 -4.29 1.76 -8.19
CA LYS A 285 -4.43 1.85 -6.72
C LYS A 285 -4.11 0.52 -6.02
N LEU A 286 -4.40 -0.60 -6.68
CA LEU A 286 -4.20 -1.94 -6.15
C LEU A 286 -2.83 -2.55 -6.47
N GLY A 287 -1.91 -1.77 -7.05
CA GLY A 287 -0.60 -2.25 -7.48
C GLY A 287 -0.67 -3.22 -8.68
N ILE A 288 -1.77 -3.18 -9.42
CA ILE A 288 -1.97 -4.00 -10.62
C ILE A 288 -1.62 -3.13 -11.82
N GLN A 289 -0.40 -3.31 -12.32
CA GLN A 289 -0.01 -2.75 -13.61
C GLN A 289 -0.66 -3.56 -14.72
N VAL A 290 -1.45 -2.88 -15.53
CA VAL A 290 -1.97 -3.43 -16.78
C VAL A 290 -1.26 -2.67 -17.89
N ASP A 291 -0.32 -3.35 -18.54
CA ASP A 291 0.16 -2.92 -19.84
C ASP A 291 -0.96 -3.21 -20.83
N PHE A 292 -1.84 -2.23 -21.01
CA PHE A 292 -2.65 -2.24 -22.21
C PHE A 292 -1.66 -2.12 -23.36
N PRO A 293 -1.73 -2.98 -24.40
CA PRO A 293 -1.07 -2.66 -25.64
C PRO A 293 -1.60 -1.28 -26.03
N GLN A 294 -0.75 -0.26 -25.91
CA GLN A 294 -0.99 0.99 -26.59
C GLN A 294 -1.08 0.59 -28.05
N GLU A 295 -2.28 0.53 -28.60
CA GLU A 295 -2.37 0.66 -30.04
C GLU A 295 -1.77 2.03 -30.31
N ASN A 296 -0.52 2.07 -30.78
CA ASN A 296 0.13 3.25 -31.32
C ASN A 296 -0.74 3.78 -32.46
N ARG A 297 -1.77 4.53 -32.11
CA ARG A 297 -2.67 5.17 -33.04
C ARG A 297 -2.26 6.63 -33.02
N SER A 298 -1.39 6.99 -33.97
CA SER A 298 -0.95 8.37 -34.14
C SER A 298 -2.16 9.23 -34.52
N HIS A 299 -2.56 10.11 -33.60
CA HIS A 299 -3.64 11.07 -33.82
C HIS A 299 -3.29 11.98 -35.01
N LEU A 300 -4.26 12.24 -35.87
CA LEU A 300 -4.12 13.27 -36.89
C LEU A 300 -4.34 14.65 -36.27
N LEU A 301 -3.39 15.54 -36.52
CA LEU A 301 -3.43 16.94 -36.13
C LEU A 301 -3.62 17.80 -37.37
N ASP A 302 -4.40 18.87 -37.25
CA ASP A 302 -4.45 19.92 -38.25
C ASP A 302 -3.27 20.91 -38.12
N CYS A 303 -3.17 21.87 -39.05
CA CYS A 303 -2.11 22.88 -39.05
C CYS A 303 -2.09 23.81 -37.81
N PHE A 304 -3.15 23.80 -36.99
CA PHE A 304 -3.23 24.55 -35.73
C PHE A 304 -2.87 23.70 -34.50
N GLY A 305 -2.54 22.41 -34.70
CA GLY A 305 -2.22 21.48 -33.63
C GLY A 305 -3.45 20.89 -32.93
N HIS A 306 -4.65 21.04 -33.49
CA HIS A 306 -5.86 20.43 -32.97
C HIS A 306 -6.00 18.99 -33.46
N GLY A 307 -6.51 18.11 -32.61
CA GLY A 307 -6.76 16.71 -32.95
C GLY A 307 -8.04 16.55 -33.77
N LEU A 308 -7.93 15.84 -34.89
CA LEU A 308 -9.03 15.52 -35.77
C LEU A 308 -9.89 14.39 -35.18
N VAL A 309 -11.18 14.64 -35.03
CA VAL A 309 -12.15 13.70 -34.46
C VAL A 309 -13.37 13.56 -35.35
N PHE A 310 -14.10 12.45 -35.18
CA PHE A 310 -15.50 12.36 -35.57
C PHE A 310 -16.36 12.64 -34.34
N ASN A 311 -17.13 13.73 -34.39
CA ASN A 311 -18.08 14.09 -33.35
C ASN A 311 -19.38 13.32 -33.58
N VAL A 312 -19.69 12.39 -32.68
CA VAL A 312 -20.87 11.51 -32.78
C VAL A 312 -22.18 12.28 -32.58
N ILE A 313 -22.14 13.43 -31.88
CA ILE A 313 -23.31 14.27 -31.65
C ILE A 313 -23.67 15.04 -32.91
N SER A 314 -22.70 15.76 -33.51
CA SER A 314 -22.93 16.54 -34.72
C SER A 314 -22.91 15.70 -36.00
N GLN A 315 -22.42 14.45 -35.92
CA GLN A 315 -22.15 13.55 -37.04
C GLN A 315 -21.25 14.19 -38.09
N LYS A 316 -20.16 14.81 -37.64
CA LYS A 316 -19.20 15.52 -38.48
C LYS A 316 -17.77 15.24 -38.07
N ILE A 317 -16.85 15.42 -39.01
CA ILE A 317 -15.42 15.48 -38.69
C ILE A 317 -15.10 16.90 -38.21
N GLU A 318 -14.46 17.05 -37.07
CA GLU A 318 -14.17 18.35 -36.43
C GLU A 318 -12.78 18.29 -35.79
N SER A 319 -12.21 19.45 -35.45
CA SER A 319 -10.91 19.50 -34.77
C SER A 319 -10.99 20.24 -33.44
N TYR A 320 -10.37 19.67 -32.42
CA TYR A 320 -10.40 20.20 -31.05
C TYR A 320 -9.02 20.14 -30.40
N ALA A 321 -8.78 21.04 -29.43
CA ALA A 321 -7.61 20.93 -28.57
C ALA A 321 -7.59 19.60 -27.79
N ALA A 322 -6.40 19.04 -27.57
CA ALA A 322 -6.21 17.73 -26.95
C ALA A 322 -6.93 17.58 -25.59
N GLY A 323 -6.94 18.63 -24.77
CA GLY A 323 -7.66 18.63 -23.49
C GLY A 323 -9.18 18.49 -23.64
N ALA A 324 -9.77 19.11 -24.65
CA ALA A 324 -11.21 19.02 -24.92
C ALA A 324 -11.60 17.61 -25.41
N ILE A 325 -10.74 16.98 -26.22
CA ILE A 325 -10.92 15.58 -26.68
C ILE A 325 -10.87 14.63 -25.48
N ALA A 326 -9.88 14.78 -24.60
CA ALA A 326 -9.73 13.92 -23.42
C ALA A 326 -10.96 14.00 -22.47
N LEU A 327 -11.46 15.22 -22.22
CA LEU A 327 -12.64 15.45 -21.39
C LEU A 327 -13.93 14.89 -22.00
N ASN A 328 -14.04 14.89 -23.33
CA ASN A 328 -15.26 14.53 -24.07
C ASN A 328 -15.10 13.26 -24.93
N HIS A 329 -14.20 12.35 -24.55
CA HIS A 329 -13.81 11.16 -25.33
C HIS A 329 -14.95 10.21 -25.70
N LYS A 330 -16.10 10.30 -25.04
CA LYS A 330 -17.31 9.51 -25.39
C LYS A 330 -18.03 10.03 -26.64
N PHE A 331 -17.82 11.29 -26.99
CA PHE A 331 -18.52 11.97 -28.07
C PHE A 331 -17.57 12.39 -29.20
N LEU A 332 -16.33 12.74 -28.85
CA LEU A 332 -15.28 13.14 -29.78
C LEU A 332 -14.34 11.96 -30.02
N ILE A 333 -14.56 11.21 -31.10
CA ILE A 333 -13.81 9.98 -31.38
C ILE A 333 -12.63 10.31 -32.29
N PRO A 334 -11.38 10.14 -31.85
CA PRO A 334 -10.23 10.53 -32.67
C PRO A 334 -10.12 9.73 -33.97
N ILE A 335 -9.69 10.42 -35.03
CA ILE A 335 -9.36 9.80 -36.31
C ILE A 335 -7.87 9.50 -36.34
N PHE A 336 -7.54 8.26 -36.69
CA PHE A 336 -6.18 7.76 -36.69
C PHE A 336 -5.73 7.38 -38.09
N ALA A 337 -4.46 7.66 -38.40
CA ALA A 337 -3.87 7.29 -39.68
C ALA A 337 -2.92 6.11 -39.53
N LYS A 338 -3.04 5.12 -40.43
CA LYS A 338 -2.08 4.01 -40.59
C LYS A 338 -1.45 3.95 -41.98
N GLY A 339 -1.96 4.73 -42.93
CA GLY A 339 -1.60 4.68 -44.35
C GLY A 339 -2.73 5.28 -45.20
N SER A 340 -2.66 5.10 -46.52
CA SER A 340 -3.78 5.42 -47.42
C SER A 340 -4.88 4.36 -47.30
N GLY A 341 -6.15 4.77 -47.30
CA GLY A 341 -7.29 3.86 -47.13
C GLY A 341 -8.61 4.60 -46.92
N LEU A 342 -9.57 3.96 -46.26
CA LEU A 342 -10.83 4.59 -45.85
C LEU A 342 -10.67 5.25 -44.48
N VAL A 343 -11.38 6.36 -44.26
CA VAL A 343 -11.47 6.98 -42.93
C VAL A 343 -12.29 6.06 -42.02
N GLN A 344 -11.66 5.58 -40.95
CA GLN A 344 -12.25 4.62 -40.02
C GLN A 344 -12.38 5.19 -38.61
N ILE A 345 -13.52 4.90 -37.97
CA ILE A 345 -13.83 5.27 -36.58
C ILE A 345 -14.03 3.98 -35.78
N ASN A 346 -13.34 3.87 -34.65
CA ASN A 346 -13.54 2.76 -33.72
C ASN A 346 -14.44 3.23 -32.58
N LEU A 347 -15.64 2.67 -32.47
CA LEU A 347 -16.61 3.01 -31.45
C LEU A 347 -17.11 1.71 -30.80
N ASN A 348 -16.99 1.60 -29.48
CA ASN A 348 -17.39 0.41 -28.71
C ASN A 348 -16.82 -0.91 -29.28
N ASP A 349 -15.52 -0.93 -29.58
CA ASP A 349 -14.79 -2.07 -30.18
C ASP A 349 -15.27 -2.53 -31.58
N GLU A 350 -16.15 -1.76 -32.23
CA GLU A 350 -16.56 -1.98 -33.62
C GLU A 350 -15.93 -0.94 -34.56
N ARG A 351 -15.60 -1.38 -35.78
CA ARG A 351 -15.05 -0.53 -36.85
C ARG A 351 -16.14 0.01 -37.76
N TYR A 352 -16.13 1.32 -37.91
CA TYR A 352 -17.02 2.05 -38.80
C TYR A 352 -16.22 2.75 -39.90
N VAL A 353 -16.82 2.85 -41.09
CA VAL A 353 -16.36 3.69 -42.19
C VAL A 353 -17.19 4.97 -42.20
N VAL A 354 -16.52 6.11 -42.33
CA VAL A 354 -17.19 7.39 -42.53
C VAL A 354 -17.54 7.54 -44.01
N ALA A 355 -18.82 7.73 -44.32
CA ALA A 355 -19.28 8.03 -45.67
C ALA A 355 -20.12 9.30 -45.69
N MET A 356 -20.10 10.01 -46.81
CA MET A 356 -20.76 11.30 -46.99
C MET A 356 -21.55 11.32 -48.30
N ASN A 357 -22.65 12.08 -48.35
CA ASN A 357 -23.37 12.35 -49.60
C ASN A 357 -23.05 13.73 -50.17
N ASP A 358 -23.57 14.04 -51.36
CA ASP A 358 -23.37 15.32 -52.05
C ASP A 358 -23.98 16.53 -51.32
N ARG A 359 -24.74 16.31 -50.24
CA ARG A 359 -25.25 17.36 -49.34
C ARG A 359 -24.39 17.54 -48.09
N HIS A 360 -23.17 16.97 -48.08
CA HIS A 360 -22.23 16.97 -46.96
C HIS A 360 -22.77 16.34 -45.66
N VAL A 361 -23.75 15.44 -45.76
CA VAL A 361 -24.23 14.68 -44.60
C VAL A 361 -23.34 13.46 -44.42
N MET A 362 -22.63 13.38 -43.30
CA MET A 362 -21.78 12.23 -42.96
C MET A 362 -22.55 11.22 -42.10
N LYS A 363 -22.23 9.94 -42.28
CA LYS A 363 -22.72 8.84 -41.43
C LYS A 363 -21.65 7.78 -41.23
N LEU A 364 -21.78 7.05 -40.12
CA LEU A 364 -21.00 5.87 -39.84
C LEU A 364 -21.71 4.62 -40.37
N PHE A 365 -20.99 3.79 -41.10
CA PHE A 365 -21.43 2.47 -41.55
C PHE A 365 -20.53 1.42 -40.92
N LYS A 366 -21.07 0.33 -40.37
CA LYS A 366 -20.20 -0.76 -39.92
C LYS A 366 -19.38 -1.26 -41.11
N GLN A 367 -18.12 -1.61 -40.89
CA GLN A 367 -17.20 -1.96 -41.98
C GLN A 367 -17.71 -3.09 -42.91
N GLN A 368 -18.58 -3.97 -42.39
CA GLN A 368 -19.15 -5.10 -43.14
C GLN A 368 -20.56 -4.82 -43.71
N GLU A 369 -21.17 -3.69 -43.40
CA GLU A 369 -22.51 -3.33 -43.87
C GLU A 369 -22.46 -2.65 -45.25
N PRO A 370 -23.46 -2.88 -46.11
CA PRO A 370 -23.56 -2.18 -47.39
C PRO A 370 -23.82 -0.68 -47.16
N LEU A 371 -23.21 0.16 -48.00
CA LEU A 371 -23.52 1.59 -48.03
C LEU A 371 -24.90 1.83 -48.64
N THR A 372 -25.62 2.81 -48.11
CA THR A 372 -26.87 3.27 -48.74
C THR A 372 -26.57 4.07 -50.01
N THR A 373 -27.43 3.97 -51.02
CA THR A 373 -27.31 4.69 -52.29
C THR A 373 -27.02 6.18 -52.10
N GLY A 374 -25.99 6.69 -52.79
CA GLY A 374 -25.56 8.10 -52.74
C GLY A 374 -24.59 8.44 -51.60
N MET A 375 -24.24 7.49 -50.73
CA MET A 375 -23.17 7.67 -49.74
C MET A 375 -21.84 7.17 -50.31
N HIS A 376 -20.81 8.00 -50.26
CA HIS A 376 -19.47 7.65 -50.70
C HIS A 376 -18.50 7.70 -49.52
N PRO A 377 -17.66 6.67 -49.30
CA PRO A 377 -16.66 6.68 -48.25
C PRO A 377 -15.68 7.84 -48.37
N LEU A 378 -15.29 8.41 -47.23
CA LEU A 378 -14.14 9.30 -47.17
C LEU A 378 -12.85 8.49 -47.24
N VAL A 379 -11.89 9.01 -48.01
CA VAL A 379 -10.60 8.38 -48.25
C VAL A 379 -9.52 9.15 -47.52
N ILE A 380 -8.68 8.48 -46.74
CA ILE A 380 -7.44 9.04 -46.22
C ILE A 380 -6.30 8.72 -47.19
N LYS A 381 -5.49 9.71 -47.56
CA LYS A 381 -4.35 9.57 -48.47
C LYS A 381 -3.07 9.99 -47.74
N LYS A 382 -2.08 9.11 -47.69
CA LYS A 382 -0.77 9.38 -47.11
C LYS A 382 0.19 9.92 -48.17
N TYR A 383 0.80 11.06 -47.89
CA TYR A 383 1.94 11.62 -48.61
C TYR A 383 3.22 11.49 -47.76
N SER A 384 4.35 12.00 -48.26
CA SER A 384 5.63 11.97 -47.55
C SER A 384 5.52 12.62 -46.16
N ASP A 385 4.90 13.79 -46.11
CA ASP A 385 4.96 14.68 -44.95
C ASP A 385 3.59 14.92 -44.28
N PHE A 386 2.49 14.54 -44.94
CA PHE A 386 1.14 14.80 -44.45
C PHE A 386 0.11 13.77 -44.96
N TYR A 387 -1.11 13.89 -44.46
CA TYR A 387 -2.30 13.15 -44.89
C TYR A 387 -3.37 14.11 -45.42
N LEU A 388 -4.17 13.64 -46.38
CA LEU A 388 -5.40 14.30 -46.82
C LEU A 388 -6.60 13.40 -46.52
N LEU A 389 -7.71 13.99 -46.09
CA LEU A 389 -9.02 13.33 -46.06
C LEU A 389 -9.84 13.85 -47.24
N SER A 390 -10.18 12.97 -48.19
CA SER A 390 -10.86 13.36 -49.42
C SER A 390 -12.27 12.80 -49.52
N TYR A 391 -13.16 13.62 -50.09
CA TYR A 391 -14.45 13.22 -50.61
C TYR A 391 -14.47 13.42 -52.13
N LYS A 392 -14.50 12.32 -52.90
CA LYS A 392 -14.37 12.39 -54.37
C LYS A 392 -13.09 13.16 -54.75
N HIS A 393 -13.24 14.32 -55.40
CA HIS A 393 -12.14 15.20 -55.80
C HIS A 393 -11.85 16.32 -54.79
N LEU A 394 -12.67 16.46 -53.73
CA LEU A 394 -12.52 17.49 -52.71
C LEU A 394 -11.70 16.97 -51.51
N ASN A 395 -11.03 17.87 -50.81
CA ASN A 395 -10.23 17.62 -49.61
C ASN A 395 -10.82 18.38 -48.42
N LEU A 396 -10.83 17.74 -47.26
CA LEU A 396 -11.22 18.34 -45.99
C LEU A 396 -10.20 19.43 -45.63
N SER A 397 -10.66 20.66 -45.45
CA SER A 397 -9.86 21.79 -44.99
C SER A 397 -10.46 22.38 -43.73
N ASN A 398 -9.63 22.66 -42.74
CA ASN A 398 -10.04 23.26 -41.47
C ASN A 398 -9.84 24.78 -41.44
N ASN A 399 -10.55 25.44 -40.53
CA ASN A 399 -10.24 26.80 -40.10
C ASN A 399 -9.72 26.83 -38.65
N GLU A 400 -9.25 28.00 -38.21
CA GLU A 400 -8.68 28.21 -36.86
C GLU A 400 -9.66 27.89 -35.72
N TYR A 401 -10.96 27.87 -36.01
CA TYR A 401 -12.03 27.57 -35.06
C TYR A 401 -12.45 26.09 -35.06
N GLY A 402 -11.74 25.22 -35.80
CA GLY A 402 -12.00 23.78 -35.86
C GLY A 402 -13.21 23.37 -36.72
N SER A 403 -13.79 24.32 -37.48
CA SER A 403 -14.80 24.01 -38.51
C SER A 403 -14.12 23.56 -39.79
N HIS A 404 -14.83 22.81 -40.63
CA HIS A 404 -14.30 22.24 -41.86
C HIS A 404 -15.18 22.54 -43.07
N ASP A 405 -14.53 22.61 -44.23
CA ASP A 405 -15.13 22.64 -45.56
C ASP A 405 -14.43 21.63 -46.47
N PHE A 406 -15.07 21.28 -47.59
CA PHE A 406 -14.47 20.43 -48.62
C PHE A 406 -14.13 21.28 -49.84
N ILE A 407 -12.85 21.37 -50.18
CA ILE A 407 -12.31 22.23 -51.23
C ILE A 407 -11.50 21.44 -52.26
N GLU A 408 -11.35 21.95 -53.49
CA GLU A 408 -10.57 21.27 -54.53
C GLU A 408 -9.05 21.33 -54.27
N ASP A 409 -8.60 22.46 -53.74
CA ASP A 409 -7.18 22.72 -53.49
C ASP A 409 -6.62 21.91 -52.30
N THR A 410 -5.30 21.93 -52.17
CA THR A 410 -4.56 21.31 -51.06
C THR A 410 -3.72 22.33 -50.27
N PRO A 411 -4.32 23.40 -49.72
CA PRO A 411 -3.62 24.33 -48.84
C PRO A 411 -3.16 23.62 -47.55
N GLU A 412 -2.29 24.26 -46.78
CA GLU A 412 -1.82 23.74 -45.49
C GLU A 412 -2.96 23.40 -44.53
N THR A 413 -4.06 24.16 -44.59
CA THR A 413 -5.29 23.92 -43.81
C THR A 413 -6.00 22.60 -44.16
N ALA A 414 -5.67 21.98 -45.29
CA ALA A 414 -6.17 20.67 -45.70
C ALA A 414 -5.20 19.53 -45.39
N GLN A 415 -4.00 19.84 -44.88
CA GLN A 415 -2.94 18.88 -44.59
C GLN A 415 -2.96 18.50 -43.11
N PHE A 416 -2.94 17.19 -42.84
CA PHE A 416 -2.96 16.64 -41.49
C PHE A 416 -1.67 15.90 -41.20
N VAL A 417 -1.10 16.08 -40.01
CA VAL A 417 0.16 15.44 -39.59
C VAL A 417 -0.08 14.51 -38.42
N THR A 418 0.74 13.49 -38.27
CA THR A 418 0.74 12.66 -37.07
C THR A 418 1.55 13.34 -35.99
N GLN A 419 1.08 13.30 -34.74
CA GLN A 419 1.87 13.78 -33.61
C GLN A 419 3.21 13.03 -33.55
N PRO A 420 4.37 13.72 -33.54
CA PRO A 420 5.66 13.06 -33.36
C PRO A 420 5.71 12.43 -31.96
N GLU A 421 6.24 11.21 -31.87
CA GLU A 421 6.51 10.56 -30.58
C GLU A 421 7.45 11.48 -29.78
N LEU A 422 6.99 11.95 -28.62
CA LEU A 422 7.89 12.52 -27.62
C LEU A 422 8.80 11.37 -27.17
N SER A 423 10.05 11.43 -27.61
CA SER A 423 11.13 10.50 -27.25
C SER A 423 11.42 10.48 -25.76
#